data_AF-A0A7K4NTQ5-F1
#
_entry.id   AF-A0A7K4NTQ5-F1
#
_cell.length_a   1.000
_cell.length_b   1.000
_cell.length_c   1.000
_cell.angle_alpha   90.00
_cell.angle_beta   90.00
_cell.angle_gamma   90.00
#
_symmetry.space_group_name_H-M   'P 1'
#
loop_
_entity.id
_entity.type
_entity.pdbx_description
1 polymer ?
#
loop_
_entity_poly.entity_id
_entity_poly.type
_entity_poly.pdbx_seq_one_letter_code
_entity_poly.pdbx_strand_id
1 'polypeptide(L)' 'MTKTLFEIVSRVMNIPMEKISDISGPNSIPDWDSFNMFVLLDEIEKEFDVKFSLEETLEIKTVGDFRKKLEGKNK' A
#
# COMPACT_ATOMS: atom_id res chain seq x y z
N MET A 1 13.80 -7.63 10.03
CA MET A 1 13.23 -6.34 10.41
C MET A 1 11.93 -6.23 9.63
N THR A 2 10.78 -6.18 10.32
CA THR A 2 9.49 -5.99 9.65
C THR A 2 9.42 -4.54 9.16
N LYS A 3 9.14 -4.34 7.87
CA LYS A 3 8.98 -3.01 7.28
C LYS A 3 7.63 -2.42 7.62
N THR A 4 7.58 -1.12 7.83
CA THR A 4 6.33 -0.39 7.97
C THR A 4 5.65 -0.22 6.61
N LEU A 5 4.33 -0.04 6.61
CA LEU A 5 3.58 0.25 5.39
C LEU A 5 4.18 1.42 4.58
N PHE A 6 4.61 2.47 5.27
CA PHE A 6 5.16 3.67 4.62
C PHE A 6 6.52 3.42 3.99
N GLU A 7 7.36 2.56 4.57
CA GLU A 7 8.64 2.16 3.97
C GLU A 7 8.43 1.36 2.67
N ILE A 8 7.42 0.48 2.63
CA ILE A 8 7.09 -0.27 1.42
C ILE A 8 6.60 0.69 0.33
N VAL A 9 5.66 1.59 0.65
CA VAL A 9 5.15 2.59 -0.30
C VAL A 9 6.30 3.48 -0.81
N SER A 10 7.16 3.98 0.08
CA SER A 10 8.32 4.82 -0.28
C SER A 10 9.24 4.14 -1.29
N ARG A 11 9.56 2.86 -1.07
CA ARG A 11 10.41 2.08 -1.95
C ARG A 11 9.76 1.79 -3.30
N VAL A 12 8.49 1.35 -3.32
CA VAL A 12 7.80 0.98 -4.57
C VAL A 12 7.51 2.22 -5.42
N MET A 13 7.08 3.31 -4.78
CA MET A 13 6.72 4.56 -5.46
C MET A 13 7.92 5.50 -5.67
N ASN A 14 9.12 5.11 -5.21
CA ASN A 14 10.35 5.89 -5.31
C ASN A 14 10.20 7.35 -4.81
N ILE A 15 9.51 7.53 -3.68
CA ILE A 15 9.30 8.85 -3.04
C ILE A 15 9.75 8.84 -1.58
N PRO A 16 10.21 9.98 -1.02
CA PRO A 16 10.56 10.08 0.39
C PRO A 16 9.37 9.79 1.31
N MET A 17 9.61 9.09 2.43
CA MET A 17 8.56 8.71 3.39
C MET A 17 7.82 9.91 3.97
N GLU A 18 8.49 11.05 4.09
CA GLU A 18 7.95 12.31 4.63
C GLU A 18 6.88 12.92 3.72
N LYS A 19 6.80 12.49 2.46
CA LYS A 19 5.77 12.90 1.50
C LYS A 19 4.58 11.94 1.45
N ILE A 20 4.61 10.88 2.25
CA ILE A 20 3.57 9.85 2.27
C ILE A 20 2.64 10.11 3.46
N SER A 21 1.35 10.01 3.21
CA SER A 21 0.30 10.12 4.20
C SER A 21 -0.81 9.13 3.90
N ASP A 22 -1.74 8.95 4.83
CA ASP A 22 -2.87 8.04 4.63
C ASP A 22 -3.78 8.46 3.46
N ILE A 23 -3.77 9.74 3.04
CA ILE A 23 -4.53 10.21 1.87
C ILE A 23 -3.77 10.08 0.55
N SER A 24 -2.50 9.65 0.60
CA SER A 24 -1.67 9.49 -0.59
C SER A 24 -2.17 8.33 -1.46
N GLY A 25 -2.14 8.50 -2.78
CA GLY A 25 -2.68 7.57 -3.77
C GLY A 25 -2.45 8.08 -5.20
N PRO A 26 -3.19 7.59 -6.21
CA PRO A 26 -3.01 7.96 -7.63
C PRO A 26 -3.06 9.45 -7.92
N ASN A 27 -3.84 10.22 -7.16
CA ASN A 27 -3.99 11.67 -7.36
C ASN A 27 -2.80 12.49 -6.83
N SER A 28 -1.97 11.92 -5.96
CA SER A 28 -0.85 12.63 -5.31
C SER A 28 0.52 12.01 -5.60
N ILE A 29 0.56 10.75 -6.02
CA ILE A 29 1.78 10.01 -6.35
C ILE A 29 1.72 9.70 -7.86
N PRO A 30 2.52 10.39 -8.70
CA PRO A 30 2.49 10.18 -10.15
C PRO A 30 2.81 8.74 -10.58
N ASP A 31 3.70 8.07 -9.86
CA ASP A 31 4.12 6.69 -10.15
C ASP A 31 3.10 5.65 -9.68
N TRP A 32 2.00 6.05 -9.04
CA TRP A 32 0.94 5.13 -8.63
C TRP A 32 0.03 4.79 -9.82
N ASP A 33 0.57 3.97 -10.71
CA ASP A 33 -0.13 3.39 -11.85
C ASP A 33 -0.58 1.94 -11.55
N SER A 34 -1.16 1.27 -12.55
CA SER A 34 -1.64 -0.11 -12.40
C SER A 34 -0.51 -1.11 -12.10
N PHE A 35 0.70 -0.88 -12.62
CA PHE A 35 1.83 -1.78 -12.40
C PHE A 35 2.40 -1.61 -11.00
N ASN A 36 2.68 -0.38 -10.59
CA ASN A 36 3.20 -0.10 -9.25
C ASN A 36 2.17 -0.37 -8.15
N MET A 37 0.87 -0.23 -8.43
CA MET A 37 -0.18 -0.72 -7.52
C MET A 37 -0.09 -2.24 -7.31
N PHE A 38 0.15 -3.01 -8.38
CA PHE A 38 0.32 -4.46 -8.28
C PHE A 38 1.58 -4.85 -7.50
N VAL A 39 2.71 -4.19 -7.77
CA VAL A 39 3.97 -4.38 -7.03
C VAL A 39 3.78 -4.02 -5.55
N LEU A 40 3.09 -2.92 -5.26
CA LEU A 40 2.79 -2.48 -3.90
C LEU A 40 1.94 -3.52 -3.15
N LEU A 41 0.90 -4.03 -3.80
CA LEU A 41 0.03 -5.07 -3.26
C LEU A 41 0.84 -6.32 -2.89
N ASP A 42 1.64 -6.83 -3.82
CA ASP A 42 2.46 -8.04 -3.63
C ASP A 42 3.50 -7.88 -2.50
N GLU A 43 4.18 -6.73 -2.41
CA GLU A 43 5.14 -6.48 -1.33
C GLU A 43 4.46 -6.34 0.05
N ILE A 44 3.26 -5.74 0.11
CA ILE A 44 2.48 -5.64 1.36
C ILE A 44 1.98 -7.03 1.79
N GLU A 45 1.43 -7.82 0.88
CA GLU A 45 0.99 -9.19 1.17
C GLU A 45 2.12 -10.05 1.73
N LYS A 46 3.31 -9.96 1.13
CA LYS A 46 4.51 -10.69 1.58
C LYS A 46 5.01 -10.22 2.94
N GLU A 47 5.08 -8.91 3.17
CA GLU A 47 5.64 -8.36 4.42
C GLU A 47 4.73 -8.63 5.63
N PHE A 48 3.41 -8.55 5.44
CA PHE A 48 2.44 -8.70 6.53
C PHE A 48 1.81 -10.11 6.60
N ASP A 49 2.21 -11.03 5.72
CA ASP A 49 1.66 -12.38 5.61
C ASP A 49 0.12 -12.39 5.47
N VAL A 50 -0.38 -11.53 4.59
CA VAL A 50 -1.82 -11.39 4.28
C VAL A 50 -2.12 -11.67 2.82
N LYS A 51 -3.39 -11.92 2.52
CA LYS A 51 -3.91 -11.97 1.15
C LYS A 51 -5.13 -11.07 1.02
N PHE A 52 -5.15 -10.27 -0.04
CA PHE A 52 -6.29 -9.45 -0.41
C PHE A 52 -7.11 -10.16 -1.50
N SER A 53 -8.43 -10.15 -1.36
CA SER A 53 -9.31 -10.57 -2.45
C SER A 53 -9.30 -9.54 -3.58
N LEU A 54 -9.86 -9.91 -4.74
CA LEU A 54 -10.04 -8.98 -5.84
C LEU A 54 -10.94 -7.81 -5.43
N GLU A 55 -12.03 -8.09 -4.72
CA GLU A 55 -12.97 -7.09 -4.21
C GLU A 55 -12.27 -6.12 -3.24
N GLU A 56 -11.47 -6.65 -2.31
CA GLU A 56 -10.69 -5.80 -1.40
C GLU A 56 -9.70 -4.92 -2.17
N THR A 57 -9.05 -5.45 -3.20
CA THR A 57 -8.08 -4.72 -4.01
C THR A 57 -8.74 -3.56 -4.77
N LEU A 58 -9.95 -3.76 -5.29
CA LEU A 58 -10.72 -2.72 -5.99
C LEU A 58 -11.15 -1.55 -5.08
N GLU A 59 -11.23 -1.80 -3.78
CA GLU A 59 -11.56 -0.78 -2.78
C GLU A 59 -10.34 0.06 -2.34
N ILE A 60 -9.12 -0.43 -2.56
CA ILE A 60 -7.90 0.25 -2.12
C ILE A 60 -7.54 1.37 -3.11
N LYS A 61 -7.64 2.62 -2.64
CA LYS A 61 -7.31 3.82 -3.44
C LYS A 61 -6.22 4.66 -2.83
N THR A 62 -5.96 4.48 -1.54
CA THR A 62 -5.01 5.26 -0.76
C THR A 62 -4.19 4.38 0.17
N VAL A 63 -3.07 4.92 0.67
CA VAL A 63 -2.26 4.26 1.73
C VAL A 63 -3.11 3.98 2.97
N GLY A 64 -4.05 4.86 3.32
CA GLY A 64 -4.97 4.66 4.44
C GLY A 64 -5.91 3.48 4.25
N ASP A 65 -6.29 3.15 3.01
CA ASP A 65 -7.11 1.97 2.73
C ASP A 65 -6.33 0.68 2.99
N PHE A 66 -5.05 0.63 2.61
CA PHE A 66 -4.16 -0.48 2.99
C PHE A 66 -4.08 -0.64 4.51
N ARG A 67 -3.85 0.45 5.25
CA ARG A 67 -3.80 0.42 6.72
C ARG A 67 -5.07 -0.19 7.32
N LYS A 68 -6.25 0.28 6.90
CA LYS A 68 -7.54 -0.22 7.40
C LYS A 68 -7.74 -1.70 7.10
N LYS A 69 -7.38 -2.16 5.89
CA LYS A 69 -7.52 -3.57 5.52
C LYS A 69 -6.56 -4.45 6.33
N LEU A 70 -5.33 -4.00 6.57
CA LEU A 70 -4.36 -4.71 7.42
C LEU A 70 -4.83 -4.79 8.88
N GLU A 71 -5.33 -3.70 9.46
CA GLU A 71 -5.90 -3.69 10.80
C GLU A 71 -7.11 -4.63 10.94
N GLY A 72 -7.94 -4.73 9.89
CA GLY A 72 -9.06 -5.65 9.83
C GLY A 72 -8.66 -7.13 9.75
N LYS A 73 -7.48 -7.45 9.20
CA LYS A 73 -6.96 -8.82 9.07
C LYS A 73 -6.16 -9.29 10.29
N ASN A 74 -5.71 -8.37 11.15
CA ASN A 74 -5.01 -8.68 12.41
C ASN A 74 -5.94 -8.93 13.61
N LYS A 75 -7.24 -9.15 13.38
CA LYS A 75 -8.22 -9.57 14.39
C LYS A 75 -8.59 -11.03 14.20
#